data_AF-A0A4W5LJM2-F1
#
_entry.id   AF-A0A4W5LJM2-F1
#
_cell.length_a   1.000
_cell.length_b   1.000
_cell.length_c   1.000
_cell.angle_alpha   90.00
_cell.angle_beta   90.00
_cell.angle_gamma   90.00
#
_symmetry.space_group_name_H-M   'P 1'
#
loop_
_entity.id
_entity.type
_entity.pdbx_description
1 polymer ?
#
loop_
_entity_poly.entity_id
_entity_poly.type
_entity_poly.pdbx_seq_one_letter_code
_entity_poly.pdbx_strand_id
1 'polypeptide(L)'
;MMGVGSGLELVTLSHGQQLRQDLLERHHLLALGVAIDILGCTGTVGQRAMVLHKVILLAQALRDHVHNLYAFSAVMKALEMPQVVRLERTWRALRRNHTESAVMFEKTLKPFMNALNDGDGEEGVCVCVCNIFVMCVCNVCV
;
A
#
# COMPACT_ATOMS: atom_id res chain seq x y z
N MET A 1 -20.92 21.59 -12.45
CA MET A 1 -19.77 20.87 -13.04
C MET A 1 -18.52 21.36 -12.34
N MET A 2 -17.70 20.46 -11.77
CA MET A 2 -16.33 20.84 -11.39
C MET A 2 -15.59 21.12 -12.70
N GLY A 3 -15.17 22.36 -12.93
CA GLY A 3 -14.63 22.84 -14.22
C GLY A 3 -13.21 22.37 -14.53
N VAL A 4 -12.89 21.12 -14.20
CA VAL A 4 -11.56 20.50 -14.34
C VAL A 4 -11.65 19.27 -15.24
N GLY A 5 -10.57 18.95 -15.95
CA GLY A 5 -10.52 17.84 -16.90
C GLY A 5 -10.36 16.47 -16.25
N SER A 6 -9.89 16.42 -14.99
CA SER A 6 -9.73 15.16 -14.25
C SER A 6 -9.75 15.36 -12.72
N GLY A 7 -9.99 14.28 -11.98
CA GLY A 7 -9.86 14.28 -10.52
C GLY A 7 -8.42 14.49 -10.04
N LEU A 8 -7.42 14.14 -10.85
CA LEU A 8 -6.01 14.34 -10.51
C LEU A 8 -5.64 15.83 -10.47
N GLU A 9 -6.17 16.58 -11.43
CA GLU A 9 -6.07 18.04 -11.45
C GLU A 9 -6.75 18.64 -10.21
N LEU A 10 -7.95 18.17 -9.86
CA LEU A 10 -8.69 18.64 -8.69
C LEU A 10 -7.90 18.48 -7.38
N VAL A 11 -7.20 17.35 -7.21
CA VAL A 11 -6.40 17.06 -6.00
C VAL A 11 -5.29 18.09 -5.77
N THR A 12 -4.77 18.71 -6.83
CA THR A 12 -3.71 19.74 -6.74
C THR A 12 -4.22 21.13 -6.40
N LEU A 13 -5.53 21.36 -6.52
CA LEU A 13 -6.14 22.67 -6.29
C LEU A 13 -6.55 22.84 -4.83
N SER A 14 -6.59 24.09 -4.37
CA SER A 14 -7.02 24.45 -3.01
C SER A 14 -8.41 23.92 -2.65
N HIS A 15 -9.33 23.89 -3.62
CA HIS A 15 -10.70 23.43 -3.45
C HIS A 15 -10.85 21.89 -3.53
N GLY A 16 -9.77 21.16 -3.82
CA GLY A 16 -9.74 19.70 -3.84
C GLY A 16 -9.57 19.05 -2.47
N GLN A 17 -9.71 19.80 -1.37
CA GLN A 17 -9.49 19.32 -0.01
C GLN A 17 -10.40 18.14 0.34
N GLN A 18 -11.69 18.18 -0.05
CA GLN A 18 -12.61 17.08 0.22
C GLN A 18 -12.14 15.78 -0.44
N LEU A 19 -11.78 15.84 -1.73
CA LEU A 19 -11.30 14.68 -2.47
C LEU A 19 -9.99 14.13 -1.87
N ARG A 20 -9.08 14.99 -1.39
CA ARG A 20 -7.87 14.55 -0.68
C ARG A 20 -8.21 13.76 0.59
N GLN A 21 -9.15 14.24 1.40
CA GLN A 21 -9.59 13.54 2.61
C GLN A 21 -10.25 12.20 2.29
N ASP A 22 -11.16 12.18 1.32
CA ASP A 22 -11.84 10.95 0.90
C ASP A 22 -10.84 9.89 0.40
N LEU A 23 -9.79 10.32 -0.32
CA LEU A 23 -8.72 9.42 -0.79
C LEU A 23 -7.84 8.90 0.36
N LEU A 24 -7.55 9.71 1.38
CA LEU A 24 -6.82 9.25 2.56
C LEU A 24 -7.61 8.24 3.38
N GLU A 25 -8.88 8.54 3.64
CA GLU A 25 -9.77 7.65 4.39
C GLU A 25 -9.91 6.32 3.65
N ARG A 26 -10.18 6.38 2.34
CA ARG A 26 -10.25 5.19 1.50
C ARG A 26 -8.94 4.40 1.52
N HIS A 27 -7.78 5.05 1.49
CA HIS A 27 -6.49 4.37 1.54
C HIS A 27 -6.31 3.62 2.85
N HIS A 28 -6.63 4.29 3.96
CA HIS A 28 -6.55 3.71 5.29
C HIS A 28 -7.49 2.51 5.43
N LEU A 29 -8.73 2.62 4.93
CA LEU A 29 -9.70 1.53 4.92
C LEU A 29 -9.24 0.34 4.07
N LEU A 30 -8.62 0.59 2.92
CA LEU A 30 -8.04 -0.48 2.10
C LEU A 30 -6.91 -1.21 2.85
N ALA A 31 -6.03 -0.46 3.49
CA ALA A 31 -4.94 -1.04 4.30
C ALA A 31 -5.49 -1.86 5.48
N LEU A 32 -6.49 -1.33 6.19
CA LEU A 32 -7.18 -2.05 7.27
C LEU A 32 -7.89 -3.31 6.75
N GLY A 33 -8.58 -3.23 5.62
CA GLY A 33 -9.26 -4.36 5.00
C GLY A 33 -8.31 -5.51 4.69
N VAL A 34 -7.14 -5.21 4.12
CA VAL A 34 -6.09 -6.22 3.85
C VAL A 34 -5.54 -6.80 5.15
N ALA A 35 -5.28 -5.97 6.16
CA ALA A 35 -4.80 -6.45 7.46
C ALA A 35 -5.85 -7.35 8.17
N ILE A 36 -7.13 -6.98 8.09
CA ILE A 36 -8.25 -7.75 8.64
C ILE A 36 -8.39 -9.08 7.90
N ASP A 37 -8.19 -9.15 6.59
CA ASP A 37 -8.22 -10.41 5.85
C ASP A 37 -7.14 -11.40 6.35
N ILE A 38 -5.93 -10.90 6.60
CA ILE A 38 -4.84 -11.71 7.17
C ILE A 38 -5.15 -12.13 8.61
N LEU A 39 -5.60 -11.20 9.46
CA LEU A 39 -5.87 -11.44 10.88
C LEU A 39 -7.12 -12.27 11.13
N GLY A 40 -8.13 -12.10 10.27
CA GLY A 40 -9.41 -12.79 10.30
C GLY A 40 -9.34 -14.23 9.80
N CYS A 41 -8.21 -14.65 9.22
CA CYS A 41 -7.95 -16.05 8.91
C CYS A 41 -7.78 -16.86 10.21
N THR A 42 -8.91 -17.38 10.72
CA THR A 42 -9.02 -18.23 11.93
C THR A 42 -8.61 -19.69 11.68
N GLY A 43 -8.17 -20.02 10.47
CA GLY A 43 -7.63 -21.33 10.11
C GLY A 43 -6.24 -21.61 10.70
N THR A 44 -5.57 -22.59 10.12
CA THR A 44 -4.21 -22.96 10.51
C THR A 44 -3.19 -21.87 10.17
N VAL A 45 -2.02 -21.89 10.83
CA VAL A 45 -0.91 -20.99 10.50
C VAL A 45 -0.50 -21.11 9.03
N GLY A 46 -0.59 -22.31 8.44
CA GLY A 46 -0.31 -22.54 7.02
C GLY A 46 -1.30 -21.85 6.10
N GLN A 47 -2.60 -21.92 6.40
CA GLN A 47 -3.63 -21.21 5.63
C GLN A 47 -3.44 -19.68 5.70
N ARG A 48 -3.17 -19.14 6.89
CA ARG A 48 -2.88 -17.72 7.04
C ARG A 48 -1.59 -17.30 6.32
N ALA A 49 -0.56 -18.16 6.30
CA ALA A 49 0.66 -17.91 5.53
C ALA A 49 0.39 -17.93 4.01
N MET A 50 -0.56 -18.74 3.54
CA MET A 50 -1.01 -18.72 2.15
C MET A 50 -1.78 -17.43 1.80
N VAL A 51 -2.63 -16.92 2.71
CA VAL A 51 -3.27 -15.60 2.54
C VAL A 51 -2.20 -14.52 2.43
N LEU A 52 -1.23 -14.50 3.36
CA LEU A 52 -0.11 -13.56 3.34
C LEU A 52 0.70 -13.63 2.03
N HIS A 53 0.97 -14.85 1.54
CA HIS A 53 1.62 -15.08 0.25
C HIS A 53 0.82 -14.45 -0.91
N LYS A 54 -0.51 -14.66 -0.96
CA LYS A 54 -1.37 -14.06 -1.97
C LYS A 54 -1.42 -12.53 -1.89
N VAL A 55 -1.40 -11.96 -0.68
CA VAL A 55 -1.34 -10.50 -0.50
C VAL A 55 -0.02 -9.93 -1.05
N ILE A 56 1.10 -10.62 -0.86
CA ILE A 56 2.39 -10.22 -1.45
C ILE A 56 2.35 -10.30 -2.99
N LEU A 57 1.77 -11.36 -3.55
CA LEU A 57 1.59 -11.46 -5.01
C LEU A 57 0.66 -10.37 -5.56
N LEU A 58 -0.38 -10.00 -4.80
CA LEU A 58 -1.24 -8.88 -5.14
C LEU A 58 -0.44 -7.57 -5.19
N ALA A 59 0.40 -7.30 -4.19
CA ALA A 59 1.27 -6.12 -4.19
C ALA A 59 2.18 -6.10 -5.43
N GLN A 60 2.79 -7.24 -5.77
CA GLN A 60 3.61 -7.36 -6.98
C GLN A 60 2.80 -7.07 -8.25
N ALA A 61 1.62 -7.68 -8.42
CA ALA A 61 0.79 -7.46 -9.60
C ALA A 61 0.31 -6.00 -9.73
N LEU A 62 0.01 -5.34 -8.60
CA LEU A 62 -0.35 -3.92 -8.56
C LEU A 62 0.79 -3.02 -9.03
N ARG A 63 2.04 -3.39 -8.74
CA ARG A 63 3.25 -2.71 -9.20
C ARG A 63 3.52 -3.01 -10.69
N ASP A 64 3.71 -4.28 -11.02
CA ASP A 64 4.36 -4.70 -12.29
C ASP A 64 3.40 -4.71 -13.49
N HIS A 65 2.10 -4.91 -13.26
CA HIS A 65 1.12 -5.09 -14.34
C HIS A 65 0.11 -3.94 -14.38
N VAL A 66 -0.49 -3.63 -13.23
CA VAL A 66 -1.57 -2.64 -13.15
C VAL A 66 -1.02 -1.22 -13.01
N HIS A 67 0.18 -1.07 -12.45
CA HIS A 67 0.79 0.23 -12.12
C HIS A 67 -0.13 1.09 -11.22
N ASN A 68 -0.95 0.46 -10.37
CA ASN A 68 -1.82 1.14 -9.41
C ASN A 68 -1.12 1.28 -8.06
N LEU A 69 -0.35 2.37 -7.95
CA LEU A 69 0.50 2.61 -6.79
C LEU A 69 -0.26 3.08 -5.55
N TYR A 70 -1.45 3.64 -5.75
CA TYR A 70 -2.37 3.97 -4.65
C TYR A 70 -2.81 2.69 -3.93
N ALA A 71 -3.25 1.66 -4.65
CA ALA A 71 -3.61 0.38 -4.05
C ALA A 71 -2.38 -0.39 -3.53
N PHE A 72 -1.27 -0.38 -4.28
CA PHE A 72 -0.01 -0.99 -3.85
C PHE A 72 0.45 -0.46 -2.49
N SER A 73 0.50 0.86 -2.32
CA SER A 73 0.92 1.49 -1.06
C SER A 73 -0.02 1.12 0.11
N ALA A 74 -1.32 0.95 -0.14
CA ALA A 74 -2.26 0.50 0.88
C ALA A 74 -1.98 -0.95 1.32
N VAL A 75 -1.67 -1.84 0.37
CA VAL A 75 -1.27 -3.22 0.66
C VAL A 75 0.06 -3.26 1.43
N MET A 76 1.06 -2.47 1.02
CA MET A 76 2.33 -2.37 1.73
C MET A 76 2.14 -1.87 3.17
N LYS A 77 1.34 -0.81 3.35
CA LYS A 77 0.97 -0.30 4.69
C LYS A 77 0.31 -1.38 5.55
N ALA A 78 -0.54 -2.22 4.98
CA ALA A 78 -1.17 -3.34 5.70
C ALA A 78 -0.14 -4.38 6.18
N LEU A 79 0.80 -4.77 5.32
CA LEU A 79 1.85 -5.74 5.63
C LEU A 79 2.81 -5.26 6.73
N GLU A 80 3.00 -3.94 6.83
CA GLU A 80 3.86 -3.30 7.83
C GLU A 80 3.12 -2.91 9.12
N MET A 81 1.80 -3.10 9.20
CA MET A 81 1.07 -2.83 10.44
C MET A 81 1.63 -3.69 11.58
N PRO A 82 1.85 -3.11 12.78
CA PRO A 82 2.36 -3.86 13.93
C PRO A 82 1.56 -5.12 14.25
N GLN A 83 0.25 -5.10 13.98
CA GLN A 83 -0.69 -6.21 14.15
C GLN A 83 -0.39 -7.39 13.22
N VAL A 84 0.09 -7.11 12.00
CA VAL A 84 0.45 -8.13 10.99
C VAL A 84 1.90 -8.57 11.17
N VAL A 85 2.83 -7.64 11.38
CA VAL A 85 4.27 -7.93 11.56
C VAL A 85 4.52 -8.83 12.77
N ARG A 86 3.78 -8.64 13.88
CA ARG A 86 3.93 -9.46 15.10
C ARG A 86 3.55 -10.95 14.93
N LEU A 87 2.97 -11.35 13.79
CA LEU A 87 2.56 -12.73 13.52
C LEU A 87 3.75 -13.63 13.16
N GLU A 88 4.74 -13.73 14.05
CA GLU A 88 6.03 -14.41 13.83
C GLU A 88 5.91 -15.83 13.27
N ARG A 89 4.94 -16.62 13.79
CA ARG A 89 4.71 -18.00 13.33
C ARG A 89 4.25 -18.02 11.86
N THR A 90 3.42 -17.06 11.46
CA THR A 90 2.90 -16.92 10.09
C THR A 90 4.03 -16.49 9.15
N TRP A 91 4.79 -15.46 9.50
CA TRP A 91 5.94 -15.00 8.71
C TRP A 91 7.03 -16.07 8.57
N ARG A 92 7.26 -16.87 9.62
CA ARG A 92 8.16 -18.03 9.54
C ARG A 92 7.62 -19.11 8.62
N ALA A 93 6.32 -19.40 8.65
CA ALA A 93 5.69 -20.35 7.74
C ALA A 93 5.75 -19.87 6.27
N LEU A 94 5.52 -18.57 6.02
CA LEU A 94 5.71 -17.95 4.70
C LEU A 94 7.15 -18.16 4.20
N ARG A 95 8.16 -17.82 5.02
CA ARG A 95 9.57 -17.98 4.63
C ARG A 95 9.97 -19.42 4.29
N ARG A 96 9.35 -20.40 4.96
CA ARG A 96 9.61 -21.83 4.72
C ARG A 96 8.87 -22.38 3.50
N ASN A 97 7.61 -21.98 3.30
CA ASN A 97 6.73 -22.58 2.31
C ASN A 97 6.67 -21.78 0.99
N HIS A 98 6.94 -20.48 1.05
CA HIS A 98 6.85 -19.51 -0.05
C HIS A 98 8.04 -18.55 0.00
N THR A 99 9.25 -19.10 -0.06
CA THR A 99 10.50 -18.34 0.11
C THR A 99 10.65 -17.21 -0.91
N GLU A 100 10.28 -17.45 -2.17
CA GLU A 100 10.35 -16.44 -3.23
C GLU A 100 9.51 -15.20 -2.90
N SER A 101 8.28 -15.37 -2.41
CA SER A 101 7.44 -14.24 -2.01
C SER A 101 8.00 -13.50 -0.80
N ALA A 102 8.58 -14.21 0.16
CA ALA A 102 9.24 -13.56 1.29
C ALA A 102 10.45 -12.72 0.84
N VAL A 103 11.24 -13.23 -0.10
CA VAL A 103 12.36 -12.47 -0.70
C VAL A 103 11.83 -11.28 -1.50
N MET A 104 10.82 -11.48 -2.34
CA MET A 104 10.18 -10.42 -3.13
C MET A 104 9.70 -9.25 -2.24
N PHE A 105 9.02 -9.57 -1.14
CA PHE A 105 8.57 -8.56 -0.18
C PHE A 105 9.72 -7.75 0.42
N GLU A 106 10.77 -8.42 0.92
CA GLU A 106 11.88 -7.77 1.63
C GLU A 106 12.88 -7.07 0.70
N LYS A 107 13.12 -7.60 -0.50
CA LYS A 107 14.21 -7.16 -1.39
C LYS A 107 13.73 -6.32 -2.56
N THR A 108 12.45 -6.39 -2.92
CA THR A 108 11.90 -5.65 -4.05
C THR A 108 10.83 -4.69 -3.60
N LEU A 109 9.75 -5.18 -2.97
CA LEU A 109 8.58 -4.35 -2.70
C LEU A 109 8.85 -3.29 -1.61
N LYS A 110 9.53 -3.65 -0.52
CA LYS A 110 9.91 -2.68 0.54
C LYS A 110 10.85 -1.59 0.05
N PRO A 111 12.00 -1.90 -0.59
CA PRO A 111 12.87 -0.85 -1.14
C PRO A 111 12.15 0.05 -2.14
N PHE A 112 11.30 -0.52 -3.00
CA PHE A 112 10.50 0.27 -3.93
C PHE A 112 9.51 1.21 -3.22
N MET A 113 8.81 0.74 -2.18
CA MET A 113 7.92 1.60 -1.39
C MET A 113 8.68 2.74 -0.68
N ASN A 114 9.89 2.47 -0.18
CA ASN A 114 10.75 3.49 0.41
C ASN A 114 11.18 4.53 -0.63
N ALA A 115 11.66 4.08 -1.79
CA ALA A 115 12.03 4.97 -2.89
C ALA A 115 10.86 5.86 -3.35
N LEU A 116 9.64 5.30 -3.39
CA LEU A 116 8.43 6.09 -3.66
C LEU A 116 8.24 7.19 -2.60
N ASN A 117 8.32 6.85 -1.31
CA ASN A 117 8.14 7.83 -0.22
C ASN A 117 9.20 8.94 -0.22
N ASP A 118 10.44 8.61 -0.58
CA ASP A 118 11.55 9.56 -0.66
C ASP A 118 11.49 10.46 -1.91
N GLY A 119 10.57 10.17 -2.84
CA GLY A 119 10.43 10.89 -4.11
C GLY A 119 11.52 10.56 -5.13
N ASP A 120 12.35 9.55 -4.85
CA ASP A 120 13.51 9.13 -5.65
C ASP A 120 13.13 8.06 -6.69
N GLY A 121 11.87 8.06 -7.12
CA GLY A 121 11.39 7.16 -8.17
C GLY A 121 12.01 7.53 -9.51
N GLU A 122 12.99 6.76 -9.97
CA GLU A 122 13.62 6.92 -11.30
C GLU A 122 12.68 6.66 -12.49
N GLU A 123 11.45 6.20 -12.24
CA GLU A 123 10.39 6.19 -13.25
C GLU A 123 9.45 7.35 -12.94
N GLY A 124 9.01 8.12 -13.94
CA GLY A 124 8.11 9.28 -13.83
C GLY A 124 6.74 8.94 -13.22
N VAL A 125 6.76 8.55 -11.97
CA VAL A 125 5.74 7.79 -11.28
C VAL A 125 4.99 8.75 -10.38
N CYS A 126 3.78 9.07 -10.83
CA CYS A 126 2.68 9.74 -10.15
C CYS A 126 3.06 10.38 -8.80
N VAL A 127 3.55 11.62 -8.88
CA VAL A 127 3.74 12.54 -7.75
C VAL A 127 2.48 12.63 -6.89
N CYS A 128 1.30 12.21 -7.35
CA CYS A 128 0.04 12.31 -6.61
C CYS A 128 -0.12 11.33 -5.45
N VAL A 129 0.48 10.13 -5.47
CA VAL A 129 0.44 9.23 -4.29
C VAL A 129 1.32 9.82 -3.19
N CYS A 130 2.51 10.29 -3.56
CA CYS A 130 3.40 11.01 -2.65
C CYS A 130 2.83 12.37 -2.26
N ASN A 131 2.18 13.13 -3.14
CA ASN A 131 1.58 14.43 -2.79
C ASN A 131 0.37 14.24 -1.87
N ILE A 132 -0.48 13.23 -2.05
CA ILE A 132 -1.57 12.97 -1.09
C ILE A 132 -0.99 12.55 0.26
N PHE A 133 0.03 11.70 0.30
CA PHE A 133 0.63 11.26 1.55
C PHE A 133 1.48 12.36 2.21
N VAL A 134 2.41 12.97 1.49
CA VAL A 134 3.32 14.04 1.92
C VAL A 134 2.57 15.35 2.18
N MET A 135 1.65 15.81 1.31
CA MET A 135 0.89 17.04 1.62
C MET A 135 -0.02 16.89 2.83
N CYS A 136 -0.57 15.70 3.09
CA CYS A 136 -1.44 15.51 4.25
C CYS A 136 -0.71 15.11 5.54
N VAL A 137 0.46 14.45 5.46
CA VAL A 137 1.33 14.22 6.63
C VAL A 137 2.05 15.50 7.05
N CYS A 138 2.42 16.37 6.11
CA CYS A 138 3.14 17.60 6.44
C CYS A 138 2.26 18.72 7.01
N ASN A 139 0.93 18.67 6.92
CA ASN A 139 0.09 19.81 7.34
C ASN A 139 0.56 21.15 6.71
N VAL A 140 1.20 21.12 5.53
CA VAL A 140 1.70 22.31 4.80
C VAL A 140 0.64 22.74 3.79
N CYS A 141 -0.57 22.97 4.29
CA CYS A 141 -1.63 23.74 3.66
C CYS A 141 -2.49 24.37 4.77
N VAL A 142 -1.84 25.11 5.67
CA VAL A 142 -2.39 26.28 6.36
C VAL A 142 -1.36 27.38 6.26
#